data_AF-A0A1D8AT55-F1
#
_entry.id   AF-A0A1D8AT55-F1
#
_cell.length_a   1.000
_cell.length_b   1.000
_cell.length_c   1.000
_cell.angle_alpha   90.00
_cell.angle_beta   90.00
_cell.angle_gamma   90.00
#
_symmetry.space_group_name_H-M   'P 1'
#
loop_
_entity.id
_entity.type
_entity.pdbx_description
1 polymer ?
#
loop_
_entity_poly.entity_id
_entity_poly.type
_entity_poly.pdbx_seq_one_letter_code
_entity_poly.pdbx_strand_id
1 'polypeptide(L)'
;MKTRLLVVLFALLTTTQADSAGDRQGGREDGNRRYGGRVIVYEKVGFRGDALVLYPGDDIENMSGVTFENGARLNDGISSIRIEGDVELIAYADGRFRGDALRVAENTRDLTGRPVVGSVSLTWNDRISSLRVERSRGRDRDRDPSPGRPRPDPEKIIKATFNDYLGREPRPDELRDFRSRFIDQGWTEAMLREHLRGEKVYRTEAAEMIVRRAYLDVLGREVDPSGLRQFTSVVLRRGWTESDVRDELRRSAEYRNKPKK
;
A
#
# COMPACT_ATOMS: atom_id res chain seq x y z
N MET A 1 -34.26 -30.11 13.20
CA MET A 1 -35.15 -29.50 14.22
C MET A 1 -34.74 -29.99 15.60
N LYS A 2 -34.24 -29.08 16.46
CA LYS A 2 -34.36 -29.10 17.92
C LYS A 2 -33.54 -27.91 18.48
N THR A 3 -34.24 -26.81 18.63
CA THR A 3 -33.89 -25.64 19.44
C THR A 3 -33.82 -26.07 20.90
N ARG A 4 -32.77 -25.66 21.63
CA ARG A 4 -32.86 -25.43 23.09
C ARG A 4 -32.09 -24.17 23.46
N LEU A 5 -32.90 -23.15 23.71
CA LEU A 5 -32.62 -21.93 24.46
C LEU A 5 -32.18 -22.33 25.89
N LEU A 6 -31.11 -21.75 26.41
CA LEU A 6 -30.81 -21.79 27.84
C LEU A 6 -30.57 -20.36 28.33
N VAL A 7 -31.57 -19.83 29.03
CA VAL A 7 -31.47 -18.64 29.86
C VAL A 7 -31.10 -19.14 31.26
N VAL A 8 -30.02 -18.64 31.85
CA VAL A 8 -29.80 -18.72 33.30
C VAL A 8 -29.43 -17.33 33.80
N LEU A 9 -30.39 -16.75 34.52
CA LEU A 9 -30.27 -15.57 35.36
C LEU A 9 -30.11 -16.09 36.80
N PHE A 10 -29.10 -15.64 37.55
CA PHE A 10 -29.04 -15.86 39.00
C PHE A 10 -28.48 -14.63 39.73
N ALA A 11 -29.10 -14.36 40.88
CA ALA A 11 -29.09 -13.11 41.63
C ALA A 11 -27.91 -12.94 42.62
N LEU A 12 -27.66 -11.67 42.97
CA LEU A 12 -26.92 -11.14 44.15
C LEU A 12 -27.47 -11.71 45.48
N LEU A 13 -26.81 -11.76 46.65
CA LEU A 13 -25.56 -11.23 47.23
C LEU A 13 -25.30 -12.03 48.54
N THR A 14 -24.06 -12.13 49.04
CA THR A 14 -23.72 -11.90 50.47
C THR A 14 -22.19 -11.84 50.66
N THR A 15 -21.78 -10.98 51.58
CA THR A 15 -20.41 -10.55 51.91
C THR A 15 -19.67 -11.50 52.86
N THR A 16 -18.40 -11.78 52.54
CA THR A 16 -17.37 -12.21 53.51
C THR A 16 -16.06 -11.50 53.18
N GLN A 17 -15.44 -10.90 54.21
CA GLN A 17 -14.14 -10.23 54.19
C GLN A 17 -13.02 -11.20 54.64
N ALA A 18 -11.78 -10.87 54.24
CA ALA A 18 -10.49 -11.54 54.47
C ALA A 18 -10.29 -12.85 53.67
N ASP A 19 -9.16 -13.13 53.03
CA ASP A 19 -7.78 -12.72 53.31
C ASP A 19 -6.94 -12.70 52.01
N SER A 20 -5.73 -12.23 52.20
CA SER A 20 -4.70 -11.73 51.30
C SER A 20 -4.15 -12.68 50.22
N ALA A 21 -3.53 -12.02 49.23
CA ALA A 21 -2.46 -12.49 48.35
C ALA A 21 -2.84 -13.27 47.08
N GLY A 22 -2.78 -12.56 45.95
CA GLY A 22 -2.51 -13.17 44.65
C GLY A 22 -3.25 -12.57 43.47
N ASP A 23 -3.16 -11.26 43.21
CA ASP A 23 -3.69 -10.68 41.97
C ASP A 23 -2.60 -10.10 41.07
N ARG A 24 -2.12 -11.02 40.23
CA ARG A 24 -1.95 -10.91 38.77
C ARG A 24 -1.92 -9.49 38.19
N GLN A 25 -0.77 -9.20 37.59
CA GLN A 25 -0.58 -8.23 36.50
C GLN A 25 -1.77 -8.24 35.54
N GLY A 26 -2.57 -7.17 35.58
CA GLY A 26 -3.64 -6.94 34.64
C GLY A 26 -4.13 -5.51 34.82
N GLY A 27 -3.56 -4.57 34.06
CA GLY A 27 -4.01 -3.17 34.13
C GLY A 27 -2.96 -2.15 33.76
N ARG A 28 -2.30 -2.29 32.61
CA ARG A 28 -1.45 -1.22 32.05
C ARG A 28 -1.56 -1.06 30.52
N GLU A 29 -2.61 -1.54 29.87
CA GLU A 29 -2.72 -1.45 28.39
C GLU A 29 -3.74 -0.43 27.86
N ASP A 30 -4.67 0.08 28.67
CA ASP A 30 -5.80 0.87 28.11
C ASP A 30 -5.58 2.39 28.08
N GLY A 31 -4.49 2.90 28.67
CA GLY A 31 -4.22 4.34 28.74
C GLY A 31 -3.56 4.96 27.50
N ASN A 32 -2.78 4.18 26.75
CA ASN A 32 -2.00 4.67 25.60
C ASN A 32 -2.75 4.59 24.26
N ARG A 33 -3.85 3.83 24.20
CA ARG A 33 -4.68 3.62 22.99
C ARG A 33 -5.51 4.83 22.57
N ARG A 34 -5.72 5.82 23.46
CA ARG A 34 -6.62 6.97 23.20
C ARG A 34 -5.95 8.18 22.53
N TYR A 35 -4.62 8.20 22.39
CA TYR A 35 -3.87 9.34 21.83
C TYR A 35 -2.89 8.99 20.70
N GLY A 36 -2.78 7.72 20.31
CA GLY A 36 -2.09 7.32 19.09
C GLY A 36 -3.08 7.25 17.94
N GLY A 37 -2.64 7.59 16.73
CA GLY A 37 -3.43 7.28 15.54
C GLY A 37 -3.73 5.78 15.39
N ARG A 38 -4.54 5.41 14.40
CA ARG A 38 -4.86 4.03 14.05
C ARG A 38 -4.94 3.85 12.53
N VAL A 39 -4.74 2.62 12.10
CA VAL A 39 -4.91 2.19 10.72
C VAL A 39 -6.15 1.31 10.65
N ILE A 40 -6.95 1.47 9.60
CA ILE A 40 -8.08 0.59 9.32
C ILE A 40 -7.91 0.07 7.89
N VAL A 41 -7.76 -1.24 7.76
CA VAL A 41 -7.70 -1.92 6.46
C VAL A 41 -9.05 -2.51 6.14
N TYR A 42 -9.47 -2.40 4.88
CA TYR A 42 -10.81 -2.78 4.43
C TYR A 42 -10.75 -3.80 3.30
N GLU A 43 -11.70 -4.73 3.32
CA GLU A 43 -11.91 -5.75 2.29
C GLU A 43 -12.24 -5.15 0.92
N LYS A 44 -12.91 -3.98 0.88
CA LYS A 44 -13.37 -3.38 -0.38
C LYS A 44 -12.85 -1.96 -0.56
N VAL A 45 -12.81 -1.53 -1.81
CA VAL A 45 -12.49 -0.14 -2.18
C VAL A 45 -13.50 0.84 -1.56
N GLY A 46 -13.04 2.05 -1.30
CA GLY A 46 -13.85 3.13 -0.74
C GLY A 46 -14.14 3.01 0.75
N PHE A 47 -13.33 2.29 1.51
CA PHE A 47 -13.51 2.02 2.94
C PHE A 47 -14.80 1.25 3.25
N ARG A 48 -15.08 0.22 2.45
CA ARG A 48 -16.30 -0.59 2.55
C ARG A 48 -15.96 -2.06 2.83
N GLY A 49 -17.01 -2.83 3.11
CA GLY A 49 -16.86 -4.22 3.51
C GLY A 49 -16.39 -4.32 4.95
N ASP A 50 -15.90 -5.49 5.32
CA ASP A 50 -15.36 -5.70 6.64
C ASP A 50 -14.00 -5.02 6.79
N ALA A 51 -13.62 -4.78 8.04
CA ALA A 51 -12.44 -4.02 8.36
C ALA A 51 -11.68 -4.64 9.54
N LEU A 52 -10.37 -4.47 9.53
CA LEU A 52 -9.50 -4.75 10.66
C LEU A 52 -8.88 -3.44 11.13
N VAL A 53 -9.00 -3.15 12.42
CA VAL A 53 -8.43 -1.96 13.07
C VAL A 53 -7.09 -2.35 13.70
N LEU A 54 -6.07 -1.56 13.41
CA LEU A 54 -4.69 -1.77 13.83
C LEU A 54 -4.16 -0.49 14.49
N TYR A 55 -3.31 -0.66 15.48
CA TYR A 55 -2.72 0.40 16.30
C TYR A 55 -1.19 0.42 16.17
N PRO A 56 -0.54 1.53 16.54
CA PRO A 56 0.92 1.61 16.55
C PRO A 56 1.56 0.52 17.39
N GLY A 57 2.51 -0.18 16.79
CA GLY A 57 3.15 -1.35 17.37
C GLY A 57 2.53 -2.67 16.92
N ASP A 58 1.33 -2.65 16.33
CA ASP A 58 0.75 -3.87 15.75
C ASP A 58 1.53 -4.27 14.50
N ASP A 59 1.84 -5.56 14.43
CA ASP A 59 2.40 -6.20 13.25
C ASP A 59 1.66 -7.51 12.94
N ILE A 60 1.55 -7.80 11.64
CA ILE A 60 1.06 -9.08 11.16
C ILE A 60 2.14 -9.65 10.24
N GLU A 61 2.98 -10.50 10.80
CA GLU A 61 4.09 -11.12 10.09
C GLU A 61 3.62 -12.05 8.96
N ASN A 62 2.47 -12.72 9.13
CA ASN A 62 1.89 -13.59 8.11
C ASN A 62 0.35 -13.57 8.17
N MET A 63 -0.29 -13.10 7.10
CA MET A 63 -1.74 -12.98 7.04
C MET A 63 -2.47 -14.26 6.64
N SER A 64 -1.78 -15.35 6.26
CA SER A 64 -2.41 -16.54 5.68
C SER A 64 -3.47 -17.20 6.57
N GLY A 65 -3.37 -17.02 7.89
CA GLY A 65 -4.33 -17.53 8.88
C GLY A 65 -5.25 -16.47 9.48
N VAL A 66 -5.18 -15.23 9.01
CA VAL A 66 -5.94 -14.10 9.55
C VAL A 66 -7.13 -13.82 8.64
N THR A 67 -8.29 -13.55 9.26
CA THR A 67 -9.52 -13.23 8.56
C THR A 67 -10.09 -11.89 9.01
N PHE A 68 -10.90 -11.30 8.14
CA PHE A 68 -11.89 -10.31 8.56
C PHE A 68 -12.95 -10.94 9.47
N GLU A 69 -13.77 -10.10 10.10
CA GLU A 69 -14.82 -10.54 11.03
C GLU A 69 -15.85 -11.47 10.36
N ASN A 70 -16.20 -11.21 9.10
CA ASN A 70 -17.05 -12.04 8.26
C ASN A 70 -16.40 -13.37 7.80
N GLY A 71 -15.15 -13.64 8.18
CA GLY A 71 -14.41 -14.84 7.80
C GLY A 71 -13.74 -14.78 6.42
N ALA A 72 -13.85 -13.67 5.68
CA ALA A 72 -13.07 -13.45 4.48
C ALA A 72 -11.57 -13.41 4.81
N ARG A 73 -10.73 -13.89 3.90
CA ARG A 73 -9.27 -13.91 4.11
C ARG A 73 -8.72 -12.50 4.11
N LEU A 74 -7.83 -12.20 5.07
CA LEU A 74 -7.11 -10.92 5.09
C LEU A 74 -5.95 -10.92 4.09
N ASN A 75 -5.25 -12.06 3.98
CA ASN A 75 -4.14 -12.24 3.04
C ASN A 75 -4.61 -12.01 1.62
N ASP A 76 -3.98 -11.07 0.92
CA ASP A 76 -4.33 -10.71 -0.45
C ASP A 76 -5.82 -10.31 -0.58
N GLY A 77 -6.42 -9.75 0.48
CA GLY A 77 -7.84 -9.37 0.52
C GLY A 77 -8.10 -7.92 0.92
N ILE A 78 -7.05 -7.09 0.96
CA ILE A 78 -7.17 -5.67 1.35
C ILE A 78 -7.25 -4.82 0.09
N SER A 79 -8.28 -3.98 -0.02
CA SER A 79 -8.52 -3.10 -1.18
C SER A 79 -8.57 -1.61 -0.83
N SER A 80 -8.69 -1.22 0.45
CA SER A 80 -8.51 0.19 0.86
C SER A 80 -8.00 0.34 2.29
N ILE A 81 -7.35 1.47 2.57
CA ILE A 81 -6.63 1.72 3.83
C ILE A 81 -6.92 3.14 4.32
N ARG A 82 -7.42 3.25 5.54
CA ARG A 82 -7.63 4.53 6.23
C ARG A 82 -6.56 4.73 7.31
N ILE A 83 -5.99 5.92 7.33
CA ILE A 83 -4.99 6.37 8.31
C ILE A 83 -5.63 7.49 9.13
N GLU A 84 -5.73 7.30 10.44
CA GLU A 84 -6.26 8.29 11.38
C GLU A 84 -5.17 8.65 12.39
N GLY A 85 -4.89 9.93 12.62
CA GLY A 85 -3.85 10.37 13.56
C GLY A 85 -2.44 10.39 12.96
N ASP A 86 -1.44 10.12 13.80
CA ASP A 86 0.01 10.25 13.56
C ASP A 86 0.68 8.89 13.32
N VAL A 87 0.12 8.11 12.41
CA VAL A 87 0.55 6.72 12.17
C VAL A 87 0.76 6.46 10.71
N GLU A 88 1.50 5.41 10.42
CA GLU A 88 1.71 4.91 9.07
C GLU A 88 1.70 3.40 9.03
N LEU A 89 1.25 2.88 7.90
CA LEU A 89 1.30 1.46 7.59
C LEU A 89 2.46 1.20 6.63
N ILE A 90 3.24 0.16 6.92
CA ILE A 90 4.18 -0.42 5.97
C ILE A 90 3.64 -1.80 5.61
N ALA A 91 3.20 -1.96 4.35
CA ALA A 91 2.65 -3.19 3.80
C ALA A 91 3.66 -3.88 2.89
N TYR A 92 3.64 -5.20 2.86
CA TYR A 92 4.58 -6.02 2.11
C TYR A 92 3.84 -7.05 1.25
N ALA A 93 4.38 -7.30 0.07
CA ALA A 93 3.79 -8.23 -0.89
C ALA A 93 3.90 -9.70 -0.43
N ASP A 94 4.91 -10.02 0.38
CA ASP A 94 5.12 -11.37 0.91
C ASP A 94 5.03 -11.42 2.44
N GLY A 95 4.83 -12.63 2.96
CA GLY A 95 4.94 -12.90 4.41
C GLY A 95 6.36 -12.71 4.94
N ARG A 96 6.44 -12.39 6.24
CA ARG A 96 7.64 -12.04 7.01
C ARG A 96 8.30 -10.73 6.59
N PHE A 97 7.50 -9.76 6.16
CA PHE A 97 7.95 -8.40 5.79
C PHE A 97 8.94 -8.40 4.62
N ARG A 98 8.67 -9.24 3.61
CA ARG A 98 9.53 -9.44 2.43
C ARG A 98 8.84 -9.00 1.14
N GLY A 99 9.63 -8.97 0.07
CA GLY A 99 9.16 -8.57 -1.25
C GLY A 99 9.07 -7.06 -1.40
N ASP A 100 8.28 -6.61 -2.37
CA ASP A 100 7.96 -5.20 -2.55
C ASP A 100 7.31 -4.64 -1.28
N ALA A 101 7.51 -3.35 -1.04
CA ALA A 101 6.98 -2.65 0.13
C ALA A 101 6.23 -1.37 -0.27
N LEU A 102 5.09 -1.12 0.38
CA LEU A 102 4.29 0.09 0.26
C LEU A 102 4.19 0.78 1.60
N ARG A 103 4.58 2.05 1.66
CA ARG A 103 4.35 2.92 2.81
C ARG A 103 3.09 3.75 2.59
N VAL A 104 2.17 3.68 3.54
CA VAL A 104 0.89 4.40 3.52
C VAL A 104 0.80 5.28 4.76
N ALA A 105 1.05 6.57 4.57
CA ALA A 105 0.94 7.60 5.61
C ALA A 105 -0.36 8.43 5.49
N GLU A 106 -1.19 8.14 4.49
CA GLU A 106 -2.44 8.84 4.21
C GLU A 106 -3.55 7.91 3.71
N ASN A 107 -4.78 8.40 3.77
CA ASN A 107 -5.96 7.68 3.33
C ASN A 107 -5.86 7.24 1.86
N THR A 108 -5.87 5.93 1.63
CA THR A 108 -5.87 5.33 0.30
C THR A 108 -7.20 4.63 0.07
N ARG A 109 -8.09 5.31 -0.67
CA ARG A 109 -9.46 4.82 -0.96
C ARG A 109 -9.50 3.62 -1.88
N ASP A 110 -8.48 3.42 -2.69
CA ASP A 110 -8.48 2.39 -3.71
C ASP A 110 -7.04 1.94 -3.97
N LEU A 111 -6.74 0.69 -3.61
CA LEU A 111 -5.43 0.09 -3.82
C LEU A 111 -5.23 -0.39 -5.25
N THR A 112 -6.29 -0.52 -6.07
CA THR A 112 -6.11 -0.76 -7.50
C THR A 112 -5.33 0.41 -8.10
N GLY A 113 -5.57 1.62 -7.59
CA GLY A 113 -4.81 2.82 -7.88
C GLY A 113 -3.31 2.72 -7.58
N ARG A 114 -2.84 1.90 -6.63
CA ARG A 114 -1.43 1.87 -6.18
C ARG A 114 -0.63 0.82 -6.94
N PRO A 115 0.23 1.19 -7.91
CA PRO A 115 1.03 0.22 -8.67
C PRO A 115 2.12 -0.39 -7.81
N VAL A 116 2.50 -1.63 -8.11
CA VAL A 116 3.73 -2.21 -7.58
C VAL A 116 4.90 -1.60 -8.36
N VAL A 117 5.93 -1.16 -7.65
CA VAL A 117 7.13 -0.58 -8.27
C VAL A 117 7.72 -1.60 -9.25
N GLY A 118 8.07 -1.15 -10.46
CA GLY A 118 8.57 -2.04 -11.50
C GLY A 118 7.49 -2.90 -12.17
N SER A 119 6.20 -2.57 -12.04
CA SER A 119 5.12 -3.19 -12.81
C SER A 119 4.11 -2.17 -13.34
N VAL A 120 3.64 -2.38 -14.57
CA VAL A 120 2.54 -1.59 -15.17
C VAL A 120 1.17 -2.22 -14.98
N SER A 121 1.12 -3.52 -14.68
CA SER A 121 -0.10 -4.32 -14.60
C SER A 121 -0.45 -4.68 -13.16
N LEU A 122 0.55 -4.81 -12.29
CA LEU A 122 0.35 -5.20 -10.91
C LEU A 122 0.09 -3.98 -10.03
N THR A 123 -0.83 -4.19 -9.09
CA THR A 123 -1.23 -3.18 -8.11
C THR A 123 -1.17 -3.80 -6.72
N TRP A 124 -1.21 -2.95 -5.71
CA TRP A 124 -1.25 -3.34 -4.31
C TRP A 124 -2.63 -3.83 -3.85
N ASN A 125 -3.65 -3.73 -4.70
CA ASN A 125 -4.93 -4.35 -4.45
C ASN A 125 -4.75 -5.85 -4.32
N ASP A 126 -5.25 -6.42 -3.24
CA ASP A 126 -5.29 -7.87 -3.04
C ASP A 126 -3.89 -8.50 -3.16
N ARG A 127 -2.87 -7.83 -2.59
CA ARG A 127 -1.46 -8.26 -2.64
C ARG A 127 -0.74 -8.20 -1.29
N ILE A 128 -1.41 -7.75 -0.25
CA ILE A 128 -0.76 -7.53 1.05
C ILE A 128 -0.76 -8.86 1.81
N SER A 129 0.43 -9.33 2.17
CA SER A 129 0.63 -10.59 2.88
C SER A 129 1.28 -10.41 4.27
N SER A 130 1.88 -9.25 4.54
CA SER A 130 2.31 -8.84 5.89
C SER A 130 2.31 -7.32 6.05
N LEU A 131 2.18 -6.83 7.29
CA LEU A 131 2.13 -5.40 7.57
C LEU A 131 2.70 -5.01 8.94
N ARG A 132 3.07 -3.74 9.07
CA ARG A 132 3.47 -3.11 10.35
C ARG A 132 2.83 -1.75 10.46
N VAL A 133 2.34 -1.42 11.65
CA VAL A 133 1.87 -0.07 11.97
C VAL A 133 2.87 0.63 12.86
N GLU A 134 3.42 1.72 12.36
CA GLU A 134 4.40 2.53 13.07
C GLU A 134 3.80 3.90 13.45
N ARG A 135 4.31 4.49 14.54
CA ARG A 135 4.09 5.92 14.77
C ARG A 135 4.84 6.67 13.67
N SER A 136 4.17 7.63 13.05
CA SER A 136 4.79 8.55 12.11
C SER A 136 5.79 9.40 12.90
N ARG A 137 7.06 8.97 12.97
CA ARG A 137 8.11 9.72 13.63
C ARG A 137 8.27 11.04 12.89
N GLY A 138 7.87 12.13 13.55
CA GLY A 138 7.80 13.46 12.96
C GLY A 138 9.13 13.88 12.34
N ARG A 139 9.08 14.27 11.06
CA ARG A 139 9.80 15.46 10.63
C ARG A 139 9.09 16.63 11.33
N ASP A 140 9.81 17.29 12.22
CA ASP A 140 9.36 18.22 13.26
C ASP A 140 8.13 19.08 12.92
N ARG A 141 7.12 19.02 13.80
CA ARG A 141 6.07 20.04 13.96
C ARG A 141 6.31 20.80 15.25
N ASP A 142 7.03 21.90 15.17
CA ASP A 142 6.73 23.06 16.00
C ASP A 142 5.89 24.02 15.15
N ARG A 143 4.56 23.97 15.32
CA ARG A 143 3.60 25.10 15.30
C ARG A 143 2.16 24.59 15.23
N ASP A 144 1.48 24.72 16.36
CA ASP A 144 0.03 24.82 16.62
C ASP A 144 -0.99 23.99 15.79
N PRO A 145 -1.92 23.25 16.45
CA PRO A 145 -3.04 22.62 15.77
C PRO A 145 -4.14 23.66 15.45
N SER A 146 -4.21 24.11 14.19
CA SER A 146 -5.35 24.87 13.66
C SER A 146 -6.26 24.03 12.74
N PRO A 147 -7.57 24.33 12.70
CA PRO A 147 -8.57 23.55 11.97
C PRO A 147 -8.41 23.76 10.45
N GLY A 148 -8.35 22.66 9.70
CA GLY A 148 -8.24 22.67 8.24
C GLY A 148 -6.86 22.25 7.73
N ARG A 149 -6.48 20.96 7.92
CA ARG A 149 -5.30 20.36 7.28
C ARG A 149 -5.23 20.81 5.80
N PRO A 150 -4.17 21.50 5.37
CA PRO A 150 -3.98 21.80 3.95
C PRO A 150 -4.05 20.49 3.19
N ARG A 151 -4.94 20.39 2.18
CA ARG A 151 -4.83 19.29 1.21
C ARG A 151 -3.41 19.35 0.65
N PRO A 152 -2.69 18.23 0.51
CA PRO A 152 -1.35 18.26 -0.07
C PRO A 152 -1.45 18.99 -1.41
N ASP A 153 -0.51 19.91 -1.64
CA ASP A 153 -0.45 20.73 -2.86
C ASP A 153 -0.64 19.84 -4.10
N PRO A 154 -1.67 20.07 -4.94
CA PRO A 154 -1.93 19.26 -6.13
C PRO A 154 -0.69 19.04 -6.98
N GLU A 155 0.17 20.05 -7.11
CA GLU A 155 1.39 19.94 -7.89
C GLU A 155 2.35 18.89 -7.32
N LYS A 156 2.51 18.84 -5.99
CA LYS A 156 3.33 17.83 -5.30
C LYS A 156 2.76 16.43 -5.50
N ILE A 157 1.44 16.28 -5.39
CA ILE A 157 0.77 15.00 -5.62
C ILE A 157 1.01 14.52 -7.04
N ILE A 158 0.82 15.41 -8.03
CA ILE A 158 1.01 15.07 -9.44
C ILE A 158 2.47 14.67 -9.71
N LYS A 159 3.44 15.50 -9.29
CA LYS A 159 4.87 15.21 -9.48
C LYS A 159 5.30 13.89 -8.82
N ALA A 160 4.89 13.68 -7.57
CA ALA A 160 5.20 12.44 -6.86
C ALA A 160 4.61 11.22 -7.58
N THR A 161 3.35 11.31 -8.03
CA THR A 161 2.66 10.21 -8.72
C THR A 161 3.29 9.89 -10.07
N PHE A 162 3.68 10.90 -10.84
CA PHE A 162 4.38 10.75 -12.11
C PHE A 162 5.76 10.11 -11.91
N ASN A 163 6.52 10.57 -10.91
CA ASN A 163 7.83 10.00 -10.62
C ASN A 163 7.72 8.54 -10.16
N ASP A 164 6.74 8.23 -9.32
CA ASP A 164 6.45 6.87 -8.84
C ASP A 164 6.06 5.92 -9.99
N TYR A 165 5.15 6.36 -10.87
CA TYR A 165 4.61 5.49 -11.92
C TYR A 165 5.42 5.46 -13.22
N LEU A 166 5.98 6.60 -13.63
CA LEU A 166 6.68 6.76 -14.91
C LEU A 166 8.19 6.97 -14.74
N GLY A 167 8.70 7.10 -13.52
CA GLY A 167 10.11 7.39 -13.27
C GLY A 167 10.56 8.77 -13.77
N ARG A 168 9.63 9.69 -14.03
CA ARG A 168 9.90 11.05 -14.50
C ARG A 168 8.92 12.04 -13.90
N GLU A 169 9.29 13.33 -13.91
CA GLU A 169 8.33 14.40 -13.63
C GLU A 169 7.32 14.58 -14.79
N PRO A 170 6.12 15.13 -14.51
CA PRO A 170 5.17 15.51 -15.55
C PRO A 170 5.74 16.63 -16.41
N ARG A 171 5.45 16.59 -17.71
CA ARG A 171 5.75 17.69 -18.62
C ARG A 171 4.92 18.94 -18.22
N PRO A 172 5.35 20.16 -18.56
CA PRO A 172 4.65 21.39 -18.15
C PRO A 172 3.18 21.44 -18.56
N ASP A 173 2.85 20.93 -19.75
CA ASP A 173 1.49 20.80 -20.27
C ASP A 173 0.66 19.77 -19.50
N GLU A 174 1.23 18.59 -19.22
CA GLU A 174 0.60 17.56 -18.38
C GLU A 174 0.33 18.09 -16.97
N LEU A 175 1.32 18.74 -16.36
CA LEU A 175 1.20 19.29 -15.01
C LEU A 175 0.08 20.33 -14.94
N ARG A 176 -0.02 21.20 -15.94
CA ARG A 176 -1.08 22.20 -16.03
C ARG A 176 -2.46 21.55 -16.19
N ASP A 177 -2.59 20.56 -17.07
CA ASP A 177 -3.85 19.84 -17.29
C ASP A 177 -4.32 19.14 -16.01
N PHE A 178 -3.46 18.31 -15.40
CA PHE A 178 -3.81 17.61 -14.16
C PHE A 178 -4.07 18.58 -13.01
N ARG A 179 -3.31 19.66 -12.88
CA ARG A 179 -3.55 20.67 -11.85
C ARG A 179 -4.95 21.29 -12.00
N SER A 180 -5.38 21.63 -13.22
CA SER A 180 -6.75 22.12 -13.46
C SER A 180 -7.79 21.07 -13.05
N ARG A 181 -7.59 19.80 -13.40
CA ARG A 181 -8.52 18.73 -12.98
C ARG A 181 -8.60 18.56 -11.45
N PHE A 182 -7.49 18.70 -10.72
CA PHE A 182 -7.48 18.62 -9.26
C PHE A 182 -8.23 19.79 -8.61
N ILE A 183 -8.10 20.99 -9.17
CA ILE A 183 -8.71 22.21 -8.63
C ILE A 183 -10.19 22.31 -9.01
N ASP A 184 -10.49 22.14 -10.30
CA ASP A 184 -11.79 22.46 -10.88
C ASP A 184 -12.74 21.27 -10.87
N GLN A 185 -12.21 20.05 -11.02
CA GLN A 185 -13.00 18.81 -11.11
C GLN A 185 -12.87 17.95 -9.85
N GLY A 186 -12.16 18.44 -8.84
CA GLY A 186 -11.96 17.73 -7.58
C GLY A 186 -11.23 16.40 -7.74
N TRP A 187 -10.37 16.26 -8.74
CA TRP A 187 -9.61 15.02 -8.94
C TRP A 187 -8.80 14.67 -7.70
N THR A 188 -8.74 13.36 -7.44
CA THR A 188 -7.95 12.80 -6.36
C THR A 188 -6.70 12.11 -6.93
N GLU A 189 -5.71 11.87 -6.08
CA GLU A 189 -4.53 11.07 -6.43
C GLU A 189 -4.91 9.70 -7.01
N ALA A 190 -5.94 9.05 -6.48
CA ALA A 190 -6.44 7.77 -6.99
C ALA A 190 -6.94 7.90 -8.44
N MET A 191 -7.67 8.97 -8.77
CA MET A 191 -8.13 9.24 -10.13
C MET A 191 -6.98 9.54 -11.07
N LEU A 192 -5.97 10.28 -10.61
CA LEU A 192 -4.75 10.51 -11.38
C LEU A 192 -4.06 9.20 -11.72
N ARG A 193 -3.83 8.34 -10.72
CA ARG A 193 -3.19 7.04 -10.95
C ARG A 193 -4.00 6.15 -11.88
N GLU A 194 -5.32 6.13 -11.73
CA GLU A 194 -6.18 5.36 -12.62
C GLU A 194 -6.12 5.90 -14.05
N HIS A 195 -6.07 7.22 -14.24
CA HIS A 195 -5.87 7.81 -15.56
C HIS A 195 -4.52 7.45 -16.17
N LEU A 196 -3.42 7.52 -15.40
CA LEU A 196 -2.09 7.11 -15.86
C LEU A 196 -2.05 5.61 -16.21
N ARG A 197 -2.83 4.78 -15.52
CA ARG A 197 -2.97 3.35 -15.85
C ARG A 197 -3.88 3.10 -17.04
N GLY A 198 -4.95 3.87 -17.22
CA GLY A 198 -5.90 3.64 -18.31
C GLY A 198 -5.32 4.02 -19.66
N GLU A 199 -4.70 5.20 -19.72
CA GLU A 199 -4.27 5.80 -20.97
C GLU A 199 -3.11 5.03 -21.60
N LYS A 200 -3.27 4.74 -22.90
CA LYS A 200 -2.29 3.97 -23.68
C LYS A 200 -0.92 4.63 -23.67
N VAL A 201 -0.86 5.95 -23.71
CA VAL A 201 0.40 6.73 -23.73
C VAL A 201 1.19 6.47 -22.46
N TYR A 202 0.59 6.71 -21.29
CA TYR A 202 1.25 6.53 -20.00
C TYR A 202 1.60 5.07 -19.70
N ARG A 203 0.73 4.12 -20.05
CA ARG A 203 1.08 2.68 -19.95
C ARG A 203 2.29 2.30 -20.78
N THR A 204 2.38 2.82 -22.00
CA THR A 204 3.52 2.54 -22.89
C THR A 204 4.80 3.14 -22.31
N GLU A 205 4.75 4.39 -21.86
CA GLU A 205 5.89 5.05 -21.21
C GLU A 205 6.36 4.30 -19.95
N ALA A 206 5.42 3.87 -19.09
CA ALA A 206 5.74 3.09 -17.89
C ALA A 206 6.40 1.75 -18.21
N ALA A 207 5.91 1.05 -19.25
CA ALA A 207 6.49 -0.22 -19.70
C ALA A 207 7.89 -0.02 -20.28
N GLU A 208 8.10 1.04 -21.07
CA GLU A 208 9.44 1.39 -21.56
C GLU A 208 10.41 1.71 -20.42
N MET A 209 9.96 2.42 -19.39
CA MET A 209 10.77 2.73 -18.20
C MET A 209 11.24 1.45 -17.49
N ILE A 210 10.33 0.49 -17.28
CA ILE A 210 10.66 -0.83 -16.72
C ILE A 210 11.79 -1.51 -17.53
N VAL A 211 11.65 -1.50 -18.86
CA VAL A 211 12.65 -2.10 -19.74
C VAL A 211 14.00 -1.37 -19.66
N ARG A 212 13.99 -0.03 -19.70
CA ARG A 212 15.21 0.78 -19.59
C ARG A 212 15.95 0.49 -18.29
N ARG A 213 15.25 0.45 -17.15
CA ARG A 213 15.85 0.13 -15.84
C ARG A 213 16.40 -1.29 -15.80
N ALA A 214 15.65 -2.27 -16.28
CA ALA A 214 16.13 -3.66 -16.32
C ALA A 214 17.40 -3.82 -17.16
N TYR A 215 17.49 -3.15 -18.31
CA TYR A 215 18.70 -3.14 -19.15
C TYR A 215 19.89 -2.46 -18.46
N LEU A 216 19.68 -1.29 -17.85
CA LEU A 216 20.73 -0.58 -17.12
C LEU A 216 21.25 -1.43 -15.95
N ASP A 217 20.35 -2.04 -15.18
CA ASP A 217 20.71 -2.83 -13.99
C ASP A 217 21.44 -4.13 -14.35
N VAL A 218 20.97 -4.84 -15.39
CA VAL A 218 21.52 -6.17 -15.75
C VAL A 218 22.72 -6.04 -16.68
N LEU A 219 22.61 -5.19 -17.71
CA LEU A 219 23.60 -5.08 -18.79
C LEU A 219 24.48 -3.84 -18.66
N GLY A 220 24.12 -2.85 -17.84
CA GLY A 220 24.94 -1.65 -17.65
C GLY A 220 24.97 -0.72 -18.87
N ARG A 221 23.99 -0.86 -19.77
CA ARG A 221 23.84 -0.05 -20.98
C ARG A 221 22.38 0.31 -21.21
N GLU A 222 22.14 1.35 -22.00
CA GLU A 222 20.81 1.66 -22.49
C GLU A 222 20.32 0.60 -23.47
N VAL A 223 19.02 0.37 -23.47
CA VAL A 223 18.34 -0.52 -24.39
C VAL A 223 18.28 0.08 -25.80
N ASP A 224 18.54 -0.75 -26.81
CA ASP A 224 18.42 -0.31 -28.20
C ASP A 224 16.94 -0.23 -28.65
N PRO A 225 16.63 0.51 -29.73
CA PRO A 225 15.23 0.69 -30.17
C PRO A 225 14.49 -0.61 -30.49
N SER A 226 15.19 -1.67 -30.93
CA SER A 226 14.57 -2.95 -31.25
C SER A 226 14.21 -3.71 -29.98
N GLY A 227 15.17 -3.84 -29.06
CA GLY A 227 14.97 -4.44 -27.75
C GLY A 227 13.87 -3.73 -26.96
N LEU A 228 13.86 -2.39 -26.99
CA LEU A 228 12.86 -1.59 -26.28
C LEU A 228 11.44 -1.95 -26.75
N ARG A 229 11.21 -1.96 -28.07
CA ARG A 229 9.89 -2.31 -28.64
C ARG A 229 9.48 -3.73 -28.29
N GLN A 230 10.40 -4.69 -28.41
CA GLN A 230 10.12 -6.09 -28.14
C GLN A 230 9.73 -6.30 -26.68
N PHE A 231 10.57 -5.88 -25.73
CA PHE A 231 10.29 -6.07 -24.31
C PHE A 231 9.09 -5.25 -23.83
N THR A 232 8.91 -4.02 -24.32
CA THR A 232 7.73 -3.20 -24.00
C THR A 232 6.43 -3.90 -24.41
N SER A 233 6.41 -4.52 -25.60
CA SER A 233 5.26 -5.31 -26.06
C SER A 233 4.98 -6.49 -25.13
N VAL A 234 6.03 -7.18 -24.66
CA VAL A 234 5.88 -8.31 -23.73
C VAL A 234 5.38 -7.84 -22.36
N VAL A 235 5.93 -6.75 -21.81
CA VAL A 235 5.47 -6.12 -20.57
C VAL A 235 3.99 -5.77 -20.64
N LEU A 236 3.56 -5.12 -21.72
CA LEU A 236 2.16 -4.71 -21.89
C LEU A 236 1.20 -5.89 -22.12
N ARG A 237 1.60 -6.88 -22.93
CA ARG A 237 0.70 -7.99 -23.35
C ARG A 237 0.67 -9.15 -22.37
N ARG A 238 1.83 -9.48 -21.80
CA ARG A 238 1.99 -10.62 -20.88
C ARG A 238 2.04 -10.20 -19.42
N GLY A 239 2.01 -8.90 -19.14
CA GLY A 239 2.05 -8.38 -17.78
C GLY A 239 3.38 -8.62 -17.06
N TRP A 240 4.49 -8.70 -17.81
CA TRP A 240 5.81 -8.90 -17.21
C TRP A 240 6.18 -7.74 -16.28
N THR A 241 6.71 -8.10 -15.12
CA THR A 241 7.34 -7.19 -14.16
C THR A 241 8.77 -6.86 -14.57
N GLU A 242 9.37 -5.86 -13.94
CA GLU A 242 10.78 -5.56 -14.07
C GLU A 242 11.64 -6.76 -13.70
N SER A 243 11.26 -7.53 -12.69
CA SER A 243 11.96 -8.76 -12.32
C SER A 243 11.93 -9.79 -13.45
N ASP A 244 10.77 -9.99 -14.09
CA ASP A 244 10.66 -10.91 -15.23
C ASP A 244 11.56 -10.47 -16.40
N VAL A 245 11.58 -9.16 -16.69
CA VAL A 245 12.48 -8.61 -17.72
C VAL A 245 13.94 -8.83 -17.34
N ARG A 246 14.33 -8.57 -16.08
CA ARG A 246 15.71 -8.79 -15.60
C ARG A 246 16.12 -10.26 -15.71
N ASP A 247 15.23 -11.18 -15.34
CA ASP A 247 15.49 -12.62 -15.40
C ASP A 247 15.65 -13.11 -16.84
N GLU A 248 14.81 -12.61 -17.75
CA GLU A 248 14.96 -12.89 -19.17
C GLU A 248 16.28 -12.33 -19.72
N LEU A 249 16.65 -11.10 -19.34
CA LEU A 249 17.93 -10.49 -19.74
C LEU A 249 19.12 -11.29 -19.23
N ARG A 250 19.10 -11.80 -17.99
CA ARG A 250 20.17 -12.66 -17.44
C ARG A 250 20.33 -13.97 -18.20
N ARG A 251 19.24 -14.49 -18.77
CA ARG A 251 19.24 -15.73 -19.57
C ARG A 251 19.69 -15.49 -21.01
N SER A 252 19.63 -14.26 -21.48
CA SER A 252 19.97 -13.89 -22.86
C SER A 252 21.43 -14.19 -23.21
N ALA A 253 21.69 -14.43 -24.49
CA ALA A 253 23.06 -14.55 -25.01
C ALA A 253 23.87 -13.25 -24.79
N GLU A 254 23.17 -12.11 -24.75
CA GLU A 254 23.78 -10.82 -24.55
C GLU A 254 24.43 -10.67 -23.17
N TYR A 255 23.76 -11.16 -22.12
CA TYR A 255 24.32 -11.19 -20.78
C TYR A 255 25.54 -12.12 -20.70
N ARG A 256 25.51 -13.27 -21.39
CA ARG A 256 26.63 -14.23 -21.43
C ARG A 256 27.87 -13.67 -22.12
N ASN A 257 27.68 -12.78 -23.09
CA ASN A 257 28.75 -12.14 -23.86
C ASN A 257 29.20 -10.79 -23.28
N LYS A 258 28.66 -10.39 -22.13
CA LYS A 258 29.07 -9.15 -21.47
C LYS A 258 30.55 -9.24 -21.07
N PRO A 259 31.40 -8.29 -21.50
CA PRO A 259 32.79 -8.28 -21.06
C PRO A 259 32.81 -8.15 -19.53
N LYS A 260 33.46 -9.11 -18.85
CA LYS A 260 33.69 -9.01 -17.41
C LYS A 260 34.61 -7.81 -17.19
N LYS A 261 34.10 -6.80 -16.48
CA LYS A 261 34.93 -5.72 -15.95
C LYS A 261 35.80 -6.25 -14.82
#